data_AF-A0A846EV31-F1
#
_entry.id   AF-A0A846EV31-F1
#
_cell.length_a   1.000
_cell.length_b   1.000
_cell.length_c   1.000
_cell.angle_alpha   90.00
_cell.angle_beta   90.00
_cell.angle_gamma   90.00
#
_symmetry.space_group_name_H-M   'P 1'
#
loop_
_entity.id
_entity.type
_entity.pdbx_description
1 polymer ?
#
loop_
_entity_poly.entity_id
_entity_poly.type
_entity_poly.pdbx_seq_one_letter_code
_entity_poly.pdbx_strand_id
1 'polypeptide(L)'
;MTQADLLKLYQGQFKLIKTLNYCSLPKLFFSFVLLNYLLALIWALPITSRSFFTEKNQDLSQLSPADKSLDTNLERGILSLGNHQEKSRGHQEDLVIKNHQNYQKFSTNQLSREIYFQSDKEHEITFFTGIISRQNFPDIMWEHKIYGVTQQIHSTKNIELSMIYTNSLKDKTLSNSNNANLTSNLTLNTTFEPVVTILEKNRIQEYSDYFGEDFDETLLQTKNVRDILTDMANQTGKESAVVYINAYPEQLQIILYTRSGQPIIKTIAEANRQKLMEVVLELRLQITDPNNRYTDSYLSPAQKLYDWLIAPILAELKAANIETLLFSMDEGLRTLPIAALHDGEQFLIEKYSLSLIPSVSLMDANYRPLQDTQVLAMGASEFVEHKPLPAVPVELENIAQRLWQGDMFLNEDFTLDHLVIQTESYSYPIIHLATHADFLPGKASNSYIQLWGTEQIKLDKMRELGWNESTVELLVLSACRTALGDRNAELGFAGLAVAAGVKSVLASVWYVSDEGTLGLMTEFYSHLNDTKIKAEALRRAQFAMLRGKVVIAEGELRGSGVHRVVVLPSALANLENDNLSHPYYWAGFTMVGSPW
;
A
#
# COMPACT_ATOMS: atom_id res chain seq x y z
N MET A 1 44.59 15.39 -30.36
CA MET A 1 44.78 14.09 -31.02
C MET A 1 44.25 14.20 -32.44
N THR A 2 45.02 13.76 -33.43
CA THR A 2 44.59 13.74 -34.83
C THR A 2 43.74 12.49 -35.12
N GLN A 3 43.00 12.48 -36.22
CA GLN A 3 42.17 11.35 -36.65
C GLN A 3 42.98 10.06 -36.87
N ALA A 4 44.28 10.19 -37.18
CA ALA A 4 45.22 9.08 -37.29
C ALA A 4 45.64 8.49 -35.93
N ASP A 5 45.63 9.30 -34.86
CA ASP A 5 45.94 8.84 -33.49
C ASP A 5 44.79 8.01 -32.89
N LEU A 6 43.54 8.34 -33.25
CA LEU A 6 42.34 7.57 -32.88
C LEU A 6 42.31 6.20 -33.56
N LEU A 7 42.74 6.10 -34.82
CA LEU A 7 42.77 4.84 -35.56
C LEU A 7 43.83 3.87 -35.02
N LYS A 8 44.98 4.39 -34.55
CA LYS A 8 46.02 3.57 -33.89
C LYS A 8 45.59 3.06 -32.51
N LEU A 9 44.84 3.85 -31.75
CA LEU A 9 44.22 3.41 -30.49
C LEU A 9 43.17 2.31 -30.72
N TYR A 10 42.40 2.43 -31.81
CA TYR A 10 41.39 1.43 -32.19
C TYR A 10 42.01 0.10 -32.66
N GLN A 11 43.08 0.14 -33.45
CA GLN A 11 43.77 -1.06 -33.93
C GLN A 11 44.62 -1.73 -32.83
N GLY A 12 45.13 -0.97 -31.86
CA GLY A 12 45.82 -1.50 -30.69
C GLY A 12 44.90 -2.31 -29.75
N GLN A 13 43.64 -1.92 -29.61
CA GLN A 13 42.67 -2.62 -28.75
C GLN A 13 42.19 -3.95 -29.33
N PHE A 14 42.11 -4.08 -30.67
CA PHE A 14 41.70 -5.34 -31.30
C PHE A 14 42.70 -6.48 -31.13
N LYS A 15 43.98 -6.17 -30.86
CA LYS A 15 45.01 -7.18 -30.61
C LYS A 15 45.00 -7.72 -29.17
N LEU A 16 44.35 -7.02 -28.23
CA LEU A 16 44.23 -7.44 -26.82
C LEU A 16 43.01 -8.35 -26.57
N ILE A 17 42.02 -8.33 -27.47
CA ILE A 17 40.75 -9.05 -27.33
C ILE A 17 40.83 -10.50 -27.85
N LYS A 18 41.86 -10.87 -28.64
CA LYS A 18 42.04 -12.24 -29.13
C LYS A 18 42.79 -13.19 -28.18
N THR A 19 43.23 -12.72 -27.01
CA THR A 19 44.12 -13.49 -26.11
C THR A 19 43.56 -13.79 -24.71
N LEU A 20 42.30 -13.47 -24.42
CA LEU A 20 41.71 -13.72 -23.10
C LEU A 20 40.44 -14.57 -23.22
N ASN A 21 40.62 -15.88 -23.08
CA ASN A 21 39.56 -16.84 -22.74
C ASN A 21 39.58 -17.13 -21.23
N TYR A 22 38.39 -17.23 -20.64
CA TYR A 22 38.01 -17.64 -19.27
C TYR A 22 38.03 -16.64 -18.09
N CYS A 23 36.84 -16.60 -17.44
CA CYS A 23 36.47 -16.18 -16.09
C CYS A 23 36.33 -14.69 -15.69
N SER A 24 35.17 -14.43 -15.06
CA SER A 24 34.71 -13.27 -14.27
C SER A 24 33.99 -12.10 -15.00
N LEU A 25 32.80 -11.79 -14.49
CA LEU A 25 31.83 -10.79 -14.95
C LEU A 25 32.14 -9.28 -14.76
N PRO A 26 33.26 -8.77 -14.19
CA PRO A 26 33.42 -7.32 -14.01
C PRO A 26 33.96 -6.55 -15.23
N LYS A 27 34.16 -7.16 -16.40
CA LYS A 27 34.76 -6.49 -17.58
C LYS A 27 33.80 -6.03 -18.68
N LEU A 28 32.53 -6.45 -18.67
CA LEU A 28 31.50 -5.89 -19.56
C LEU A 28 31.03 -4.49 -19.11
N PHE A 29 31.12 -4.20 -17.81
CA PHE A 29 30.75 -2.90 -17.23
C PHE A 29 31.71 -1.78 -17.64
N PHE A 30 33.00 -2.06 -17.74
CA PHE A 30 34.01 -1.06 -18.13
C PHE A 30 33.88 -0.61 -19.59
N SER A 31 33.47 -1.49 -20.50
CA SER A 31 33.22 -1.12 -21.91
C SER A 31 31.94 -0.29 -22.09
N PHE A 32 30.93 -0.50 -21.24
CA PHE A 32 29.66 0.25 -21.31
C PHE A 32 29.79 1.67 -20.74
N VAL A 33 30.57 1.83 -19.67
CA VAL A 33 30.86 3.15 -19.07
C VAL A 33 31.74 4.00 -20.01
N LEU A 34 32.73 3.40 -20.67
CA LEU A 34 33.61 4.12 -21.61
C LEU A 34 32.86 4.59 -22.87
N LEU A 35 31.88 3.81 -23.35
CA LEU A 35 31.05 4.15 -24.50
C LEU A 35 30.10 5.34 -24.20
N ASN A 36 29.51 5.36 -23.00
CA ASN A 36 28.67 6.46 -22.54
C ASN A 36 29.47 7.75 -22.27
N TYR A 37 30.70 7.63 -21.76
CA TYR A 37 31.60 8.77 -21.56
C TYR A 37 32.06 9.40 -22.88
N LEU A 38 32.28 8.59 -23.93
CA LEU A 38 32.60 9.09 -25.28
C LEU A 38 31.40 9.76 -25.95
N LEU A 39 30.18 9.24 -25.76
CA LEU A 39 28.95 9.86 -26.27
C LEU A 39 28.65 11.21 -25.60
N ALA A 40 28.95 11.35 -24.31
CA ALA A 40 28.84 12.62 -23.57
C ALA A 40 29.83 13.68 -24.07
N LEU A 41 31.06 13.28 -24.44
CA LEU A 41 32.05 14.19 -25.03
C LEU A 41 31.69 14.67 -26.44
N ILE A 42 30.92 13.89 -27.20
CA ILE A 42 30.42 14.27 -28.54
C ILE A 42 29.27 15.30 -28.45
N TRP A 43 28.52 15.30 -27.34
CA TRP A 43 27.45 16.29 -27.09
C TRP A 43 27.94 17.64 -26.53
N ALA A 44 29.21 17.74 -26.13
CA ALA A 44 29.80 18.94 -25.55
C ALA A 44 30.48 19.88 -26.58
N LEU A 45 30.31 19.65 -27.89
CA LEU A 45 30.84 20.50 -28.96
C LEU A 45 29.82 21.56 -29.44
N PRO A 46 30.25 22.75 -29.90
CA PRO A 46 29.34 23.84 -30.27
C PRO A 46 28.41 23.50 -31.44
N ILE A 47 27.21 24.09 -31.39
CA ILE A 47 26.10 23.92 -32.34
C ILE A 47 26.42 24.64 -33.67
N THR A 48 27.21 24.03 -34.55
CA THR A 48 27.26 24.41 -35.98
C THR A 48 27.31 23.22 -36.94
N SER A 49 26.99 22.00 -36.50
CA SER A 49 26.98 20.81 -37.37
C SER A 49 25.92 19.75 -37.02
N ARG A 50 24.66 20.16 -36.82
CA ARG A 50 23.51 19.24 -36.87
C ARG A 50 22.55 19.64 -37.98
N SER A 51 22.73 19.03 -39.14
CA SER A 51 21.66 18.77 -40.10
C SER A 51 21.86 17.35 -40.65
N PHE A 52 20.75 16.70 -40.98
CA PHE A 52 20.59 15.31 -41.41
C PHE A 52 20.48 14.26 -40.29
N PHE A 53 19.24 13.97 -39.87
CA PHE A 53 18.53 12.75 -40.23
C PHE A 53 17.13 12.75 -39.58
N THR A 54 16.08 12.81 -40.41
CA THR A 54 14.67 12.52 -40.06
C THR A 54 14.08 11.65 -41.16
N GLU A 55 13.49 10.52 -40.75
CA GLU A 55 12.50 9.68 -41.45
C GLU A 55 12.93 9.00 -42.79
N LYS A 56 12.52 7.78 -43.15
CA LYS A 56 11.33 7.00 -42.81
C LYS A 56 11.50 5.52 -43.25
N ASN A 57 10.86 4.63 -42.49
CA ASN A 57 10.20 3.36 -42.82
C ASN A 57 10.71 2.50 -43.99
N GLN A 58 10.99 1.22 -43.68
CA GLN A 58 10.53 0.13 -44.54
C GLN A 58 10.22 -1.17 -43.76
N ASP A 59 9.13 -1.75 -44.22
CA ASP A 59 8.36 -2.93 -43.82
C ASP A 59 9.20 -4.21 -43.86
N LEU A 60 9.14 -5.05 -42.80
CA LEU A 60 9.80 -6.36 -42.73
C LEU A 60 8.77 -7.48 -42.66
N SER A 61 7.86 -7.47 -43.63
CA SER A 61 7.27 -8.70 -44.15
C SER A 61 7.97 -9.02 -45.47
N GLN A 62 8.49 -10.24 -45.62
CA GLN A 62 9.25 -10.82 -46.75
C GLN A 62 10.77 -10.88 -46.53
N LEU A 63 11.27 -12.05 -46.10
CA LEU A 63 12.31 -12.84 -46.79
C LEU A 63 12.56 -14.17 -46.03
N SER A 64 12.71 -15.25 -46.80
CA SER A 64 12.67 -16.66 -46.38
C SER A 64 14.08 -17.31 -46.30
N PRO A 65 14.19 -18.59 -45.85
CA PRO A 65 15.40 -19.17 -45.25
C PRO A 65 16.30 -19.93 -46.23
N ALA A 66 17.61 -19.75 -46.12
CA ALA A 66 18.64 -20.71 -46.54
C ALA A 66 20.01 -20.22 -46.05
N ASP A 67 20.60 -20.91 -45.09
CA ASP A 67 21.95 -21.47 -45.25
C ASP A 67 22.22 -22.48 -44.13
N LYS A 68 22.39 -23.73 -44.57
CA LYS A 68 22.66 -24.93 -43.78
C LYS A 68 24.17 -25.17 -43.67
N SER A 69 24.50 -25.87 -42.59
CA SER A 69 25.57 -26.87 -42.44
C SER A 69 27.02 -26.41 -42.26
N LEU A 70 27.61 -26.79 -41.12
CA LEU A 70 28.70 -27.78 -40.99
C LEU A 70 29.06 -27.90 -39.49
N ASP A 71 28.60 -28.91 -38.75
CA ASP A 71 29.10 -30.29 -38.59
C ASP A 71 30.17 -30.48 -37.48
N THR A 72 29.73 -31.19 -36.43
CA THR A 72 30.37 -32.26 -35.64
C THR A 72 31.68 -32.10 -34.82
N ASN A 73 31.54 -32.54 -33.55
CA ASN A 73 32.41 -33.40 -32.74
C ASN A 73 33.76 -32.88 -32.21
N LEU A 74 33.88 -32.78 -30.88
CA LEU A 74 34.81 -33.66 -30.15
C LEU A 74 34.47 -33.77 -28.65
N GLU A 75 34.64 -34.99 -28.16
CA GLU A 75 34.27 -35.56 -26.87
C GLU A 75 35.50 -35.62 -25.92
N ARG A 76 35.25 -35.74 -24.61
CA ARG A 76 36.09 -36.31 -23.51
C ARG A 76 37.09 -35.45 -22.73
N GLY A 77 36.99 -35.58 -21.40
CA GLY A 77 38.09 -35.36 -20.44
C GLY A 77 37.64 -35.27 -18.98
N ILE A 78 37.57 -36.42 -18.28
CA ILE A 78 37.30 -36.58 -16.84
C ILE A 78 38.60 -36.44 -16.02
N LEU A 79 38.51 -35.96 -14.75
CA LEU A 79 39.30 -36.26 -13.52
C LEU A 79 39.65 -34.94 -12.76
N SER A 80 39.11 -34.67 -11.55
CA SER A 80 39.35 -35.26 -10.21
C SER A 80 40.44 -34.54 -9.39
N LEU A 81 40.20 -34.40 -8.07
CA LEU A 81 41.02 -33.89 -6.94
C LEU A 81 40.84 -32.38 -6.66
N GLY A 82 40.63 -31.90 -5.43
CA GLY A 82 40.66 -32.49 -4.09
C GLY A 82 40.61 -31.35 -3.05
N ASN A 83 40.13 -31.67 -1.85
CA ASN A 83 39.99 -30.82 -0.67
C ASN A 83 41.18 -29.90 -0.33
N HIS A 84 40.88 -28.72 0.24
CA HIS A 84 41.65 -28.18 1.38
C HIS A 84 40.81 -27.19 2.22
N GLN A 85 40.59 -27.55 3.49
CA GLN A 85 40.31 -26.62 4.60
C GLN A 85 41.64 -25.99 5.05
N GLU A 86 41.61 -24.71 5.43
CA GLU A 86 42.49 -24.20 6.50
C GLU A 86 41.92 -22.94 7.17
N LYS A 87 42.00 -22.94 8.51
CA LYS A 87 41.73 -21.82 9.44
C LYS A 87 43.01 -21.00 9.64
N SER A 88 42.91 -19.68 9.84
CA SER A 88 43.25 -19.01 11.12
C SER A 88 43.58 -17.49 11.03
N ARG A 89 43.07 -16.77 12.06
CA ARG A 89 43.65 -15.63 12.82
C ARG A 89 44.04 -14.30 12.13
N GLY A 90 43.14 -13.31 12.29
CA GLY A 90 43.29 -12.11 13.14
C GLY A 90 44.48 -11.16 12.97
N HIS A 91 44.21 -9.89 12.67
CA HIS A 91 44.94 -8.72 13.15
C HIS A 91 43.98 -7.55 13.39
N GLN A 92 44.13 -6.94 14.57
CA GLN A 92 43.39 -5.81 15.12
C GLN A 92 44.37 -4.63 15.09
N GLU A 93 44.06 -3.57 14.34
CA GLU A 93 44.83 -2.33 14.40
C GLU A 93 44.01 -1.24 15.09
N ASP A 94 44.56 -0.82 16.23
CA ASP A 94 44.15 0.32 17.04
C ASP A 94 44.49 1.64 16.31
N LEU A 95 43.55 2.59 16.31
CA LEU A 95 43.86 3.99 16.01
C LEU A 95 43.49 4.87 17.20
N VAL A 96 44.56 5.29 17.89
CA VAL A 96 44.60 6.12 19.10
C VAL A 96 44.11 7.54 18.78
N ILE A 97 43.08 7.97 19.51
CA ILE A 97 42.58 9.35 19.57
C ILE A 97 43.42 10.14 20.59
N LYS A 98 44.04 11.25 20.19
CA LYS A 98 44.61 12.25 21.12
C LYS A 98 43.65 13.42 21.28
N ASN A 99 43.15 13.56 22.52
CA ASN A 99 42.29 14.60 23.06
C ASN A 99 43.02 15.93 23.31
N HIS A 100 42.28 17.06 23.24
CA HIS A 100 42.42 18.16 24.21
C HIS A 100 41.09 18.92 24.43
N GLN A 101 40.52 18.68 25.63
CA GLN A 101 39.80 19.57 26.57
C GLN A 101 38.59 20.43 26.12
N ASN A 102 37.37 20.03 26.49
CA ASN A 102 36.65 20.53 27.69
C ASN A 102 35.27 19.85 27.83
N TYR A 103 34.92 19.46 29.05
CA TYR A 103 33.65 18.82 29.41
C TYR A 103 32.50 19.83 29.51
N GLN A 104 31.37 19.54 28.86
CA GLN A 104 30.04 19.68 29.46
C GLN A 104 29.25 18.40 29.22
N LYS A 105 28.64 17.90 30.29
CA LYS A 105 27.96 16.61 30.39
C LYS A 105 26.49 16.83 30.01
N PHE A 106 26.03 16.25 28.90
CA PHE A 106 24.60 16.14 28.56
C PHE A 106 24.26 14.69 28.22
N SER A 107 23.10 14.22 28.70
CA SER A 107 22.63 12.84 28.62
C SER A 107 22.43 12.38 27.17
N THR A 108 22.85 11.15 26.89
CA THR A 108 22.75 10.50 25.59
C THR A 108 21.31 10.14 25.25
N ASN A 109 20.72 10.84 24.27
CA ASN A 109 19.67 10.37 23.38
C ASN A 109 19.88 11.06 22.02
N GLN A 110 19.79 10.29 20.93
CA GLN A 110 19.97 10.66 19.51
C GLN A 110 21.36 11.17 19.08
N LEU A 111 21.94 10.53 18.07
CA LEU A 111 22.86 11.18 17.12
C LEU A 111 22.71 10.53 15.74
N SER A 112 21.90 11.15 14.87
CA SER A 112 22.26 11.30 13.46
C SER A 112 23.53 12.16 13.41
N ARG A 113 24.54 11.75 12.62
CA ARG A 113 25.73 12.57 12.38
C ARG A 113 25.64 13.16 10.98
N GLU A 114 25.47 14.46 10.87
CA GLU A 114 25.72 15.21 9.64
C GLU A 114 27.23 15.46 9.53
N ILE A 115 27.83 15.15 8.38
CA ILE A 115 29.23 15.47 8.08
C ILE A 115 29.23 16.49 6.95
N TYR A 116 29.84 17.65 7.18
CA TYR A 116 30.01 18.71 6.20
C TYR A 116 31.41 18.63 5.59
N PHE A 117 31.53 18.61 4.26
CA PHE A 117 32.80 18.79 3.56
C PHE A 117 32.81 20.18 2.91
N GLN A 118 33.87 20.94 3.14
CA GLN A 118 34.15 22.20 2.46
C GLN A 118 35.16 21.94 1.34
N SER A 119 34.85 22.37 0.12
CA SER A 119 35.74 22.32 -1.05
C SER A 119 36.31 23.71 -1.32
N ASP A 120 37.64 23.82 -1.48
CA ASP A 120 38.39 25.07 -1.69
C ASP A 120 38.33 25.58 -3.15
N LYS A 121 37.14 25.61 -3.75
CA LYS A 121 36.93 26.32 -5.02
C LYS A 121 35.77 27.29 -4.87
N GLU A 122 36.10 28.58 -4.95
CA GLU A 122 35.12 29.65 -4.90
C GLU A 122 34.02 29.42 -5.95
N HIS A 123 32.77 29.35 -5.46
CA HIS A 123 31.48 29.28 -6.18
C HIS A 123 30.79 27.92 -6.35
N GLU A 124 31.12 26.89 -5.57
CA GLU A 124 30.26 25.69 -5.46
C GLU A 124 30.06 25.25 -3.99
N ILE A 125 28.82 25.29 -3.50
CA ILE A 125 28.42 24.63 -2.25
C ILE A 125 27.58 23.42 -2.64
N THR A 126 28.07 22.22 -2.34
CA THR A 126 27.32 20.96 -2.54
C THR A 126 26.88 20.43 -1.18
N PHE A 127 25.58 20.16 -1.02
CA PHE A 127 25.04 19.53 0.19
C PHE A 127 24.88 18.03 -0.03
N PHE A 128 25.34 17.22 0.94
CA PHE A 128 25.07 15.79 0.99
C PHE A 128 24.32 15.47 2.29
N THR A 129 23.16 14.83 2.19
CA THR A 129 22.48 14.21 3.33
C THR A 129 22.56 12.69 3.17
N GLY A 130 22.99 12.01 4.23
CA GLY A 130 23.08 10.54 4.24
C GLY A 130 22.76 10.01 5.63
N ILE A 131 21.89 9.00 5.69
CA ILE A 131 21.55 8.27 6.93
C ILE A 131 22.41 7.01 6.95
N ILE A 132 23.25 6.85 7.98
CA ILE A 132 24.00 5.61 8.21
C ILE A 132 23.24 4.80 9.28
N SER A 133 22.60 3.71 8.88
CA SER A 133 22.13 2.67 9.80
C SER A 133 23.23 1.63 9.99
N ARG A 134 23.62 1.37 11.24
CA ARG A 134 24.63 0.35 11.57
C ARG A 134 23.90 -0.96 11.89
N GLN A 135 23.70 -1.82 10.89
CA GLN A 135 23.31 -3.21 11.09
C GLN A 135 24.57 -4.09 11.10
N ASN A 136 24.78 -4.86 12.16
CA ASN A 136 25.81 -5.88 12.23
C ASN A 136 25.21 -7.21 11.75
N PHE A 137 25.47 -7.59 10.50
CA PHE A 137 25.39 -8.97 10.05
C PHE A 137 26.64 -9.28 9.19
N PRO A 138 27.37 -10.37 9.47
CA PRO A 138 28.47 -10.79 8.62
C PRO A 138 27.90 -11.38 7.32
N ASP A 139 28.50 -11.00 6.19
CA ASP A 139 28.36 -11.62 4.86
C ASP A 139 27.09 -11.32 4.05
N ILE A 140 26.80 -10.05 3.74
CA ILE A 140 26.08 -9.66 2.51
C ILE A 140 26.66 -8.36 1.94
N MET A 141 27.19 -8.39 0.71
CA MET A 141 27.60 -7.20 -0.05
C MET A 141 26.36 -6.51 -0.64
N TRP A 142 26.02 -5.31 -0.16
CA TRP A 142 24.93 -4.49 -0.72
C TRP A 142 25.48 -3.30 -1.54
N GLU A 143 25.01 -3.17 -2.77
CA GLU A 143 25.29 -2.04 -3.67
C GLU A 143 24.47 -0.80 -3.23
N HIS A 144 25.14 0.30 -2.88
CA HIS A 144 24.49 1.55 -2.46
C HIS A 144 24.37 2.51 -3.65
N LYS A 145 23.14 2.86 -4.06
CA LYS A 145 22.89 3.93 -5.05
C LYS A 145 22.72 5.26 -4.34
N ILE A 146 23.61 6.22 -4.64
CA ILE A 146 23.52 7.61 -4.20
C ILE A 146 22.82 8.40 -5.32
N TYR A 147 21.74 9.12 -4.98
CA TYR A 147 21.11 10.09 -5.88
C TYR A 147 21.66 11.49 -5.57
N GLY A 148 22.37 12.10 -6.51
CA GLY A 148 22.84 13.49 -6.41
C GLY A 148 22.00 14.41 -7.29
N VAL A 149 21.59 15.57 -6.76
CA VAL A 149 21.01 16.67 -7.52
C VAL A 149 22.02 17.81 -7.55
N THR A 150 22.50 18.21 -8.73
CA THR A 150 23.38 19.37 -8.89
C THR A 150 22.55 20.53 -9.45
N GLN A 151 22.52 21.68 -8.77
CA GLN A 151 21.89 22.90 -9.27
C GLN A 151 22.94 24.01 -9.34
N GLN A 152 23.16 24.56 -10.54
CA GLN A 152 24.13 25.63 -10.79
C GLN A 152 23.40 26.98 -10.75
N ILE A 153 23.75 27.88 -9.83
CA ILE A 153 23.15 29.23 -9.74
C ILE A 153 24.22 30.28 -10.06
N HIS A 154 24.01 31.04 -11.12
CA HIS A 154 24.75 32.28 -11.41
C HIS A 154 23.85 33.49 -11.16
N SER A 155 24.10 34.27 -10.11
CA SER A 155 23.82 35.72 -10.06
C SER A 155 24.15 36.30 -8.69
N THR A 156 24.88 37.42 -8.69
CA THR A 156 25.25 38.25 -7.54
C THR A 156 24.17 39.31 -7.26
N LYS A 157 23.39 39.11 -6.19
CA LYS A 157 22.79 40.20 -5.37
C LYS A 157 22.02 39.60 -4.19
N ASN A 158 22.16 40.23 -3.01
CA ASN A 158 21.54 39.88 -1.72
C ASN A 158 20.08 39.42 -1.83
N ILE A 159 19.76 38.29 -1.22
CA ILE A 159 18.39 37.77 -1.08
C ILE A 159 18.10 37.50 0.41
N GLU A 160 17.15 38.25 0.95
CA GLU A 160 16.36 37.87 2.13
C GLU A 160 15.46 36.68 1.77
N LEU A 161 15.49 35.63 2.58
CA LEU A 161 14.68 34.43 2.42
C LEU A 161 13.20 34.72 2.67
N SER A 162 12.43 34.87 1.58
CA SER A 162 10.98 34.72 1.58
C SER A 162 10.61 33.55 0.68
N MET A 163 9.95 32.53 1.26
CA MET A 163 9.48 31.35 0.51
C MET A 163 8.29 31.74 -0.36
N ILE A 164 8.48 31.73 -1.69
CA ILE A 164 7.42 31.88 -2.68
C ILE A 164 7.13 30.50 -3.28
N TYR A 165 5.92 30.00 -3.04
CA TYR A 165 5.32 28.87 -3.77
C TYR A 165 4.99 29.31 -5.20
N THR A 166 5.44 28.56 -6.22
CA THR A 166 5.00 28.75 -7.61
C THR A 166 4.20 27.54 -8.10
N ASN A 167 2.91 27.78 -8.33
CA ASN A 167 2.01 26.89 -9.08
C ASN A 167 2.42 26.81 -10.55
N SER A 168 2.46 25.60 -11.11
CA SER A 168 2.59 25.36 -12.54
C SER A 168 1.20 25.21 -13.17
N LEU A 169 0.72 26.28 -13.80
CA LEU A 169 -0.36 26.25 -14.79
C LEU A 169 0.11 27.09 -15.98
N LYS A 170 0.51 26.43 -17.07
CA LYS A 170 0.50 27.05 -18.40
C LYS A 170 0.01 26.05 -19.45
N ASP A 171 -0.90 26.57 -20.25
CA ASP A 171 -1.45 26.08 -21.51
C ASP A 171 -2.52 24.98 -21.47
N LYS A 172 -3.74 25.43 -21.18
CA LYS A 172 -4.86 25.30 -22.12
C LYS A 172 -5.89 26.42 -21.88
N THR A 173 -5.90 27.38 -22.79
CA THR A 173 -6.98 28.37 -22.92
C THR A 173 -8.27 27.66 -23.33
N LEU A 174 -9.24 27.59 -22.43
CA LEU A 174 -10.66 27.67 -22.76
C LEU A 174 -11.40 28.25 -21.55
N SER A 175 -12.10 29.34 -21.83
CA SER A 175 -12.83 30.20 -20.91
C SER A 175 -13.91 29.45 -20.12
N ASN A 176 -13.87 29.57 -18.79
CA ASN A 176 -15.07 29.78 -17.99
C ASN A 176 -14.68 30.44 -16.67
N SER A 177 -14.90 31.75 -16.60
CA SER A 177 -14.78 32.54 -15.39
C SER A 177 -15.95 32.20 -14.45
N ASN A 178 -15.65 31.60 -13.30
CA ASN A 178 -16.35 31.76 -12.03
C ASN A 178 -15.67 30.86 -10.98
N ASN A 179 -14.53 31.30 -10.44
CA ASN A 179 -13.99 30.80 -9.17
C ASN A 179 -12.91 31.76 -8.68
N ALA A 180 -13.34 32.84 -8.04
CA ALA A 180 -12.50 33.65 -7.18
C ALA A 180 -13.34 34.12 -5.99
N ASN A 181 -12.82 33.89 -4.78
CA ASN A 181 -13.31 34.29 -3.45
C ASN A 181 -14.31 33.34 -2.76
N LEU A 182 -13.79 32.27 -2.16
CA LEU A 182 -14.41 31.58 -1.02
C LEU A 182 -13.40 31.47 0.14
N THR A 183 -12.85 32.61 0.54
CA THR A 183 -12.28 32.82 1.88
C THR A 183 -12.98 34.04 2.47
N SER A 184 -14.24 33.85 2.86
CA SER A 184 -14.96 34.84 3.66
C SER A 184 -15.75 34.11 4.74
N ASN A 185 -15.50 34.56 5.98
CA ASN A 185 -16.17 34.21 7.21
C ASN A 185 -17.64 33.79 7.02
N LEU A 186 -17.90 32.48 7.10
CA LEU A 186 -19.25 31.95 7.24
C LEU A 186 -19.67 32.08 8.70
N THR A 187 -20.30 33.20 9.04
CA THR A 187 -21.22 33.28 10.17
C THR A 187 -22.44 32.41 9.85
N LEU A 188 -22.37 31.13 10.20
CA LEU A 188 -23.40 30.13 9.98
C LEU A 188 -24.60 30.36 10.90
N ASN A 189 -25.59 31.08 10.38
CA ASN A 189 -26.99 30.99 10.79
C ASN A 189 -27.81 30.51 9.59
N THR A 190 -27.49 29.31 9.08
CA THR A 190 -28.25 28.62 8.02
C THR A 190 -28.01 27.11 8.15
N THR A 191 -29.04 26.33 7.83
CA THR A 191 -29.10 24.84 7.88
C THR A 191 -27.79 24.12 7.55
N PHE A 192 -27.47 23.06 8.30
CA PHE A 192 -26.19 22.32 8.23
C PHE A 192 -26.03 21.36 7.03
N GLU A 193 -27.13 20.96 6.38
CA GLU A 193 -27.13 20.09 5.19
C GLU A 193 -26.21 20.60 4.03
N PRO A 194 -26.16 21.92 3.72
CA PRO A 194 -25.21 22.48 2.76
C PRO A 194 -23.73 22.11 2.98
N VAL A 195 -23.24 22.05 4.22
CA VAL A 195 -21.80 21.81 4.48
C VAL A 195 -21.42 20.37 4.14
N VAL A 196 -22.25 19.41 4.53
CA VAL A 196 -22.01 17.98 4.26
C VAL A 196 -22.23 17.66 2.79
N THR A 197 -23.17 18.34 2.14
CA THR A 197 -23.34 18.27 0.68
C THR A 197 -22.06 18.69 -0.06
N ILE A 198 -21.40 19.77 0.39
CA ILE A 198 -20.12 20.20 -0.19
C ILE A 198 -19.01 19.18 0.08
N LEU A 199 -18.93 18.63 1.30
CA LEU A 199 -17.94 17.61 1.64
C LEU A 199 -18.09 16.34 0.78
N GLU A 200 -19.33 15.85 0.61
CA GLU A 200 -19.62 14.70 -0.24
C GLU A 200 -19.20 14.96 -1.69
N LYS A 201 -19.56 16.11 -2.26
CA LYS A 201 -19.13 16.50 -3.62
C LYS A 201 -17.62 16.56 -3.79
N ASN A 202 -16.93 17.16 -2.82
CA ASN A 202 -15.46 17.23 -2.86
C ASN A 202 -14.84 15.82 -2.81
N ARG A 203 -15.39 14.91 -2.00
CA ARG A 203 -14.93 13.51 -1.96
C ARG A 203 -15.19 12.79 -3.28
N ILE A 204 -16.38 12.94 -3.86
CA ILE A 204 -16.72 12.35 -5.16
C ILE A 204 -15.71 12.83 -6.22
N GLN A 205 -15.45 14.14 -6.29
CA GLN A 205 -14.50 14.71 -7.24
C GLN A 205 -13.08 14.14 -7.08
N GLU A 206 -12.60 13.96 -5.85
CA GLU A 206 -11.27 13.36 -5.62
C GLU A 206 -11.17 11.95 -6.20
N TYR A 207 -12.21 11.12 -6.07
CA TYR A 207 -12.24 9.79 -6.66
C TYR A 207 -12.38 9.86 -8.19
N SER A 208 -13.23 10.76 -8.70
CA SER A 208 -13.38 10.98 -10.14
C SER A 208 -12.05 11.33 -10.80
N ASP A 209 -11.29 12.25 -10.19
CA ASP A 209 -9.98 12.68 -10.67
C ASP A 209 -8.95 11.52 -10.63
N TYR A 210 -9.00 10.69 -9.58
CA TYR A 210 -8.06 9.59 -9.39
C TYR A 210 -8.28 8.43 -10.37
N PHE A 211 -9.54 8.03 -10.58
CA PHE A 211 -9.91 6.94 -11.49
C PHE A 211 -10.04 7.40 -12.95
N GLY A 212 -10.19 8.70 -13.19
CA GLY A 212 -10.43 9.25 -14.54
C GLY A 212 -11.84 8.95 -15.06
N GLU A 213 -12.78 8.73 -14.16
CA GLU A 213 -14.20 8.48 -14.43
C GLU A 213 -15.06 9.55 -13.77
N ASP A 214 -16.22 9.87 -14.35
CA ASP A 214 -17.15 10.81 -13.72
C ASP A 214 -18.15 10.07 -12.81
N PHE A 215 -17.90 10.10 -11.50
CA PHE A 215 -18.81 9.52 -10.52
C PHE A 215 -19.97 10.42 -10.12
N ASP A 216 -20.00 11.68 -10.56
CA ASP A 216 -21.07 12.63 -10.23
C ASP A 216 -22.37 12.28 -11.03
N GLU A 217 -22.21 11.68 -12.22
CA GLU A 217 -23.33 11.15 -13.03
C GLU A 217 -23.77 9.73 -12.61
N THR A 218 -22.98 9.04 -11.78
CA THR A 218 -23.22 7.65 -11.34
C THR A 218 -23.35 7.54 -9.82
N LEU A 219 -24.11 8.46 -9.21
CA LEU A 219 -24.47 8.36 -7.79
C LEU A 219 -25.14 7.00 -7.53
N LEU A 220 -24.49 6.15 -6.73
CA LEU A 220 -25.02 4.85 -6.33
C LEU A 220 -26.20 5.00 -5.37
N GLN A 221 -26.32 6.18 -4.73
CA GLN A 221 -27.39 6.48 -3.79
C GLN A 221 -27.87 7.93 -3.87
N THR A 222 -29.19 8.12 -3.96
CA THR A 222 -29.84 9.45 -3.94
C THR A 222 -30.52 9.74 -2.60
N LYS A 223 -30.65 8.73 -1.73
CA LYS A 223 -31.15 8.89 -0.37
C LYS A 223 -30.17 9.71 0.48
N ASN A 224 -30.71 10.53 1.37
CA ASN A 224 -29.88 11.20 2.36
C ASN A 224 -29.34 10.18 3.39
N VAL A 225 -28.31 10.58 4.14
CA VAL A 225 -27.64 9.73 5.15
C VAL A 225 -28.63 9.14 6.16
N ARG A 226 -29.63 9.90 6.63
CA ARG A 226 -30.57 9.44 7.66
C ARG A 226 -31.54 8.39 7.16
N ASP A 227 -31.99 8.51 5.92
CA ASP A 227 -32.89 7.53 5.31
C ASP A 227 -32.17 6.18 5.18
N ILE A 228 -30.90 6.19 4.76
CA ILE A 228 -30.05 5.00 4.72
C ILE A 228 -29.94 4.38 6.11
N LEU A 229 -29.56 5.18 7.12
CA LEU A 229 -29.42 4.68 8.50
C LEU A 229 -30.74 4.13 9.06
N THR A 230 -31.88 4.75 8.73
CA THR A 230 -33.21 4.30 9.13
C THR A 230 -33.58 2.97 8.48
N ASP A 231 -33.38 2.86 7.16
CA ASP A 231 -33.64 1.64 6.42
C ASP A 231 -32.80 0.47 6.95
N MET A 232 -31.53 0.73 7.26
CA MET A 232 -30.63 -0.30 7.77
C MET A 232 -30.95 -0.71 9.20
N ALA A 233 -31.35 0.22 10.06
CA ALA A 233 -31.85 -0.12 11.40
C ALA A 233 -33.08 -1.03 11.31
N ASN A 234 -34.01 -0.74 10.37
CA ASN A 234 -35.20 -1.56 10.15
C ASN A 234 -34.88 -2.96 9.60
N GLN A 235 -33.90 -3.09 8.71
CA GLN A 235 -33.56 -4.36 8.04
C GLN A 235 -32.64 -5.25 8.89
N THR A 236 -31.66 -4.65 9.56
CA THR A 236 -30.65 -5.39 10.33
C THR A 236 -31.00 -5.51 11.81
N GLY A 237 -31.84 -4.60 12.34
CA GLY A 237 -32.09 -4.46 13.78
C GLY A 237 -30.93 -3.83 14.55
N LYS A 238 -29.99 -3.18 13.85
CA LYS A 238 -28.74 -2.65 14.41
C LYS A 238 -28.58 -1.18 14.07
N GLU A 239 -28.18 -0.40 15.06
CA GLU A 239 -27.99 1.04 14.92
C GLU A 239 -26.61 1.36 14.35
N SER A 240 -26.59 2.18 13.30
CA SER A 240 -25.37 2.61 12.63
C SER A 240 -25.23 4.14 12.67
N ALA A 241 -24.01 4.64 12.57
CA ALA A 241 -23.72 6.05 12.44
C ALA A 241 -22.65 6.33 11.38
N VAL A 242 -22.75 7.48 10.71
CA VAL A 242 -21.72 7.96 9.79
C VAL A 242 -20.90 9.05 10.48
N VAL A 243 -19.58 8.91 10.41
CA VAL A 243 -18.61 9.81 11.03
C VAL A 243 -17.71 10.40 9.94
N TYR A 244 -17.85 11.69 9.70
CA TYR A 244 -16.93 12.45 8.85
C TYR A 244 -15.77 12.97 9.68
N ILE A 245 -14.55 12.68 9.26
CA ILE A 245 -13.32 13.18 9.88
C ILE A 245 -12.61 14.09 8.88
N ASN A 246 -12.52 15.38 9.19
CA ASN A 246 -11.93 16.42 8.33
C ASN A 246 -10.74 17.09 9.03
N ALA A 247 -9.57 17.07 8.40
CA ALA A 247 -8.33 17.56 9.00
C ALA A 247 -7.93 18.92 8.40
N TYR A 248 -8.36 20.00 9.04
CA TYR A 248 -8.04 21.35 8.59
C TYR A 248 -6.69 21.85 9.15
N PRO A 249 -6.05 22.85 8.51
CA PRO A 249 -4.79 23.41 8.98
C PRO A 249 -4.79 23.87 10.45
N GLU A 250 -5.93 24.38 10.93
CA GLU A 250 -6.05 24.93 12.29
C GLU A 250 -6.72 23.98 13.29
N GLN A 251 -7.43 22.94 12.83
CA GLN A 251 -8.25 22.11 13.70
C GLN A 251 -8.69 20.79 13.03
N LEU A 252 -9.03 19.82 13.85
CA LEU A 252 -9.82 18.66 13.43
C LEU A 252 -11.31 18.96 13.58
N GLN A 253 -12.12 18.55 12.60
CA GLN A 253 -13.57 18.57 12.68
C GLN A 253 -14.14 17.15 12.54
N ILE A 254 -15.11 16.83 13.40
CA ILE A 254 -15.88 15.61 13.37
C ILE A 254 -17.33 15.97 13.12
N ILE A 255 -17.98 15.31 12.16
CA ILE A 255 -19.43 15.41 11.93
C ILE A 255 -20.03 14.02 12.10
N LEU A 256 -20.93 13.87 13.06
CA LEU A 256 -21.63 12.63 13.37
C LEU A 256 -23.09 12.71 12.89
N TYR A 257 -23.49 11.74 12.08
CA TYR A 257 -24.87 11.47 11.71
C TYR A 257 -25.36 10.19 12.37
N THR A 258 -26.52 10.28 13.03
CA THR A 258 -27.30 9.13 13.46
C THR A 258 -28.64 9.14 12.70
N ARG A 259 -29.47 8.09 12.84
CA ARG A 259 -30.76 8.03 12.13
C ARG A 259 -31.73 9.17 12.49
N SER A 260 -31.52 9.85 13.62
CA SER A 260 -32.42 10.91 14.10
C SER A 260 -31.65 12.11 14.66
N GLY A 261 -32.34 13.24 14.80
CA GLY A 261 -31.74 14.47 15.32
C GLY A 261 -30.88 15.22 14.30
N GLN A 262 -30.34 16.36 14.74
CA GLN A 262 -29.45 17.20 13.92
C GLN A 262 -28.03 16.61 13.90
N PRO A 263 -27.23 16.88 12.85
CA PRO A 263 -25.85 16.43 12.81
C PRO A 263 -25.07 17.04 13.97
N ILE A 264 -24.25 16.23 14.63
CA ILE A 264 -23.43 16.69 15.75
C ILE A 264 -22.05 17.04 15.21
N ILE A 265 -21.59 18.25 15.50
CA ILE A 265 -20.28 18.74 15.06
C ILE A 265 -19.39 18.94 16.29
N LYS A 266 -18.19 18.38 16.24
CA LYS A 266 -17.14 18.61 17.24
C LYS A 266 -15.92 19.18 16.54
N THR A 267 -15.27 20.12 17.21
CA THR A 267 -14.05 20.77 16.73
C THR A 267 -12.98 20.61 17.78
N ILE A 268 -11.80 20.13 17.37
CA ILE A 268 -10.68 19.83 18.24
C ILE A 268 -9.50 20.68 17.77
N ALA A 269 -9.37 21.88 18.33
CA ALA A 269 -8.34 22.84 17.98
C ALA A 269 -6.92 22.30 18.24
N GLU A 270 -6.75 21.49 19.27
CA GLU A 270 -5.45 20.91 19.63
C GLU A 270 -4.95 19.80 18.70
N ALA A 271 -5.80 19.33 17.78
CA ALA A 271 -5.54 18.25 16.83
C ALA A 271 -5.56 18.79 15.39
N ASN A 272 -4.85 19.88 15.14
CA ASN A 272 -4.71 20.41 13.79
C ASN A 272 -4.05 19.41 12.83
N ARG A 273 -4.17 19.64 11.51
CA ARG A 273 -3.72 18.67 10.50
C ARG A 273 -2.28 18.20 10.70
N GLN A 274 -1.35 19.11 10.96
CA GLN A 274 0.06 18.73 11.11
C GLN A 274 0.24 17.75 12.28
N LYS A 275 -0.23 18.14 13.46
CA LYS A 275 -0.07 17.34 14.69
C LYS A 275 -0.86 16.03 14.62
N LEU A 276 -2.03 16.04 13.98
CA LEU A 276 -2.80 14.83 13.72
C LEU A 276 -1.99 13.83 12.89
N MET A 277 -1.41 14.28 11.77
CA MET A 277 -0.64 13.41 10.88
C MET A 277 0.64 12.88 11.51
N GLU A 278 1.28 13.66 12.40
CA GLU A 278 2.43 13.19 13.19
C GLU A 278 2.05 11.97 14.05
N VAL A 279 0.93 12.03 14.77
CA VAL A 279 0.48 10.92 15.64
C VAL A 279 -0.07 9.74 14.82
N VAL A 280 -0.71 10.00 13.67
CA VAL A 280 -1.13 8.95 12.73
C VAL A 280 0.08 8.18 12.20
N LEU A 281 1.14 8.89 11.80
CA LEU A 281 2.37 8.27 11.34
C LEU A 281 3.03 7.46 12.45
N GLU A 282 3.08 8.00 13.68
CA GLU A 282 3.60 7.28 14.85
C GLU A 282 2.83 5.97 15.07
N LEU A 283 1.49 6.01 15.11
CA LEU A 283 0.68 4.80 15.27
C LEU A 283 0.96 3.76 14.18
N ARG A 284 1.01 4.20 12.91
CA ARG A 284 1.29 3.31 11.77
C ARG A 284 2.64 2.63 11.94
N LEU A 285 3.70 3.38 12.24
CA LEU A 285 5.05 2.82 12.42
C LEU A 285 5.12 1.82 13.58
N GLN A 286 4.40 2.08 14.68
CA GLN A 286 4.39 1.18 15.83
C GLN A 286 3.62 -0.12 15.56
N ILE A 287 2.53 -0.07 14.80
CA ILE A 287 1.69 -1.26 14.53
C ILE A 287 2.26 -2.11 13.39
N THR A 288 2.82 -1.51 12.34
CA THR A 288 3.15 -2.24 11.10
C THR A 288 4.57 -2.80 11.06
N ASP A 289 5.46 -2.36 11.95
CA ASP A 289 6.81 -2.93 12.07
C ASP A 289 6.76 -4.29 12.81
N PRO A 290 7.13 -5.41 12.15
CA PRO A 290 7.16 -6.72 12.80
C PRO A 290 8.06 -6.79 14.04
N ASN A 291 9.05 -5.91 14.17
CA ASN A 291 9.93 -5.86 15.35
C ASN A 291 9.21 -5.35 16.60
N ASN A 292 8.10 -4.61 16.43
CA ASN A 292 7.30 -4.06 17.53
C ASN A 292 6.19 -5.02 17.98
N ARG A 293 6.05 -6.22 17.39
CA ARG A 293 4.96 -7.17 17.71
C ARG A 293 4.94 -7.67 19.17
N TYR A 294 6.01 -7.43 19.92
CA TYR A 294 6.16 -7.80 21.33
C TYR A 294 6.18 -6.59 22.27
N THR A 295 5.86 -5.39 21.77
CA THR A 295 5.76 -4.17 22.56
C THR A 295 4.32 -3.67 22.62
N ASP A 296 4.07 -2.70 23.49
CA ASP A 296 2.81 -1.97 23.61
C ASP A 296 2.97 -0.49 23.23
N SER A 297 4.06 -0.16 22.52
CA SER A 297 4.43 1.21 22.13
C SER A 297 3.39 1.90 21.25
N TYR A 298 2.55 1.12 20.55
CA TYR A 298 1.41 1.63 19.80
C TYR A 298 0.29 2.22 20.68
N LEU A 299 0.21 1.88 21.98
CA LEU A 299 -0.88 2.31 22.86
C LEU A 299 -0.89 3.83 23.07
N SER A 300 0.26 4.47 23.21
CA SER A 300 0.35 5.93 23.41
C SER A 300 -0.25 6.71 22.23
N PRO A 301 0.19 6.52 20.97
CA PRO A 301 -0.43 7.19 19.83
C PRO A 301 -1.87 6.72 19.58
N ALA A 302 -2.21 5.45 19.85
CA ALA A 302 -3.58 4.94 19.73
C ALA A 302 -4.57 5.65 20.68
N GLN A 303 -4.15 5.89 21.93
CA GLN A 303 -4.95 6.61 22.92
C GLN A 303 -5.16 8.06 22.54
N LYS A 304 -4.09 8.72 22.11
CA LYS A 304 -4.17 10.12 21.69
C LYS A 304 -5.10 10.32 20.49
N LEU A 305 -5.07 9.40 19.53
CA LEU A 305 -5.99 9.42 18.39
C LEU A 305 -7.42 9.07 18.81
N TYR A 306 -7.63 8.17 19.75
CA TYR A 306 -8.96 7.91 20.32
C TYR A 306 -9.54 9.16 20.99
N ASP A 307 -8.74 9.86 21.80
CA ASP A 307 -9.15 11.09 22.50
C ASP A 307 -9.56 12.21 21.55
N TRP A 308 -8.91 12.28 20.37
CA TRP A 308 -9.25 13.27 19.35
C TRP A 308 -10.42 12.84 18.47
N LEU A 309 -10.51 11.57 18.07
CA LEU A 309 -11.42 11.10 17.02
C LEU A 309 -12.72 10.50 17.55
N ILE A 310 -12.72 9.90 18.75
CA ILE A 310 -13.84 9.11 19.26
C ILE A 310 -14.39 9.67 20.56
N ALA A 311 -13.53 10.00 21.53
CA ALA A 311 -13.97 10.52 22.82
C ALA A 311 -14.95 11.71 22.72
N PRO A 312 -14.78 12.69 21.80
CA PRO A 312 -15.66 13.86 21.71
C PRO A 312 -17.11 13.55 21.31
N ILE A 313 -17.36 12.38 20.72
CA ILE A 313 -18.67 11.93 20.23
C ILE A 313 -19.23 10.73 21.00
N LEU A 314 -18.52 10.24 22.03
CA LEU A 314 -18.84 8.99 22.72
C LEU A 314 -20.19 9.04 23.44
N ALA A 315 -20.57 10.19 24.00
CA ALA A 315 -21.85 10.34 24.69
C ALA A 315 -23.03 10.17 23.73
N GLU A 316 -22.90 10.73 22.53
CA GLU A 316 -23.92 10.67 21.49
C GLU A 316 -24.01 9.27 20.87
N LEU A 317 -22.87 8.59 20.66
CA LEU A 317 -22.84 7.19 20.23
C LEU A 317 -23.57 6.26 21.23
N LYS A 318 -23.32 6.45 22.54
CA LYS A 318 -23.98 5.68 23.60
C LYS A 318 -25.47 5.99 23.67
N ALA A 319 -25.87 7.26 23.61
CA ALA A 319 -27.27 7.65 23.69
C ALA A 319 -28.11 7.11 22.52
N ALA A 320 -27.51 6.97 21.33
CA ALA A 320 -28.15 6.39 20.16
C ALA A 320 -28.01 4.86 20.05
N ASN A 321 -27.35 4.19 21.02
CA ASN A 321 -27.07 2.75 21.01
C ASN A 321 -26.34 2.27 19.74
N ILE A 322 -25.40 3.07 19.23
CA ILE A 322 -24.70 2.75 17.98
C ILE A 322 -23.85 1.49 18.15
N GLU A 323 -23.94 0.58 17.18
CA GLU A 323 -23.14 -0.65 17.11
C GLU A 323 -22.18 -0.66 15.90
N THR A 324 -22.50 0.08 14.83
CA THR A 324 -21.69 0.15 13.60
C THR A 324 -21.32 1.59 13.25
N LEU A 325 -20.04 1.84 12.95
CA LEU A 325 -19.50 3.15 12.56
C LEU A 325 -18.97 3.09 11.13
N LEU A 326 -19.46 3.99 10.27
CA LEU A 326 -18.98 4.21 8.92
C LEU A 326 -18.16 5.49 8.89
N PHE A 327 -16.89 5.41 8.49
CA PHE A 327 -15.99 6.55 8.48
C PHE A 327 -15.79 7.08 7.07
N SER A 328 -16.03 8.38 6.87
CA SER A 328 -15.59 9.12 5.69
C SER A 328 -14.41 10.01 6.08
N MET A 329 -13.21 9.64 5.63
CA MET A 329 -11.96 10.19 6.14
C MET A 329 -11.15 11.01 5.14
N ASP A 330 -10.61 12.12 5.63
CA ASP A 330 -9.76 13.01 4.86
C ASP A 330 -8.45 12.34 4.41
N GLU A 331 -7.76 12.96 3.47
CA GLU A 331 -6.42 12.56 3.04
C GLU A 331 -5.49 12.36 4.26
N GLY A 332 -4.71 11.28 4.23
CA GLY A 332 -3.78 10.88 5.28
C GLY A 332 -4.43 10.02 6.36
N LEU A 333 -5.77 9.95 6.43
CA LEU A 333 -6.48 9.18 7.46
C LEU A 333 -7.10 7.88 6.93
N ARG A 334 -7.21 7.71 5.61
CA ARG A 334 -7.91 6.58 4.96
C ARG A 334 -7.26 5.22 5.19
N THR A 335 -5.99 5.17 5.61
CA THR A 335 -5.28 3.95 6.02
C THR A 335 -4.93 3.94 7.51
N LEU A 336 -5.62 4.75 8.32
CA LEU A 336 -5.50 4.70 9.78
C LEU A 336 -6.04 3.35 10.30
N PRO A 337 -5.28 2.58 11.12
CA PRO A 337 -5.79 1.39 11.79
C PRO A 337 -6.83 1.74 12.87
N ILE A 338 -8.02 2.16 12.44
CA ILE A 338 -9.05 2.69 13.35
C ILE A 338 -9.53 1.64 14.37
N ALA A 339 -9.48 0.36 13.99
CA ALA A 339 -9.76 -0.76 14.89
C ALA A 339 -8.84 -0.80 16.12
N ALA A 340 -7.60 -0.31 15.97
CA ALA A 340 -6.58 -0.28 17.01
C ALA A 340 -6.56 1.01 17.85
N LEU A 341 -7.47 1.96 17.62
CA LEU A 341 -7.64 3.09 18.55
C LEU A 341 -8.04 2.54 19.93
N HIS A 342 -7.54 3.14 21.00
CA HIS A 342 -7.64 2.58 22.34
C HIS A 342 -8.08 3.64 23.34
N ASP A 343 -9.02 3.35 24.24
CA ASP A 343 -9.54 4.36 25.19
C ASP A 343 -8.79 4.43 26.53
N GLY A 344 -7.76 3.61 26.68
CA GLY A 344 -7.02 3.41 27.93
C GLY A 344 -7.33 2.07 28.60
N GLU A 345 -8.45 1.44 28.25
CA GLU A 345 -8.88 0.14 28.76
C GLU A 345 -9.14 -0.89 27.65
N GLN A 346 -9.71 -0.47 26.52
CA GLN A 346 -10.21 -1.31 25.45
C GLN A 346 -9.93 -0.69 24.07
N PHE A 347 -9.77 -1.56 23.07
CA PHE A 347 -9.71 -1.15 21.67
C PHE A 347 -11.10 -0.78 21.14
N LEU A 348 -11.14 0.11 20.15
CA LEU A 348 -12.38 0.54 19.50
C LEU A 348 -13.16 -0.63 18.90
N ILE A 349 -12.44 -1.61 18.34
CA ILE A 349 -13.03 -2.81 17.73
C ILE A 349 -13.76 -3.70 18.74
N GLU A 350 -13.46 -3.60 20.03
CA GLU A 350 -14.20 -4.33 21.07
C GLU A 350 -15.65 -3.82 21.20
N LYS A 351 -15.91 -2.59 20.76
CA LYS A 351 -17.19 -1.88 20.97
C LYS A 351 -18.03 -1.73 19.71
N TYR A 352 -17.39 -1.47 18.57
CA TYR A 352 -18.10 -1.12 17.34
C TYR A 352 -17.62 -1.94 16.14
N SER A 353 -18.56 -2.26 15.27
CA SER A 353 -18.26 -2.70 13.89
C SER A 353 -17.83 -1.49 13.08
N LEU A 354 -16.79 -1.64 12.25
CA LEU A 354 -16.15 -0.50 11.58
C LEU A 354 -16.14 -0.70 10.06
N SER A 355 -16.41 0.37 9.31
CA SER A 355 -16.19 0.42 7.85
C SER A 355 -15.65 1.78 7.42
N LEU A 356 -14.84 1.79 6.38
CA LEU A 356 -14.38 2.98 5.67
C LEU A 356 -15.25 3.17 4.43
N ILE A 357 -15.74 4.39 4.19
CA ILE A 357 -16.49 4.71 2.98
C ILE A 357 -15.82 5.87 2.24
N PRO A 358 -15.73 5.81 0.89
CA PRO A 358 -15.22 6.92 0.11
C PRO A 358 -16.11 8.16 0.26
N SER A 359 -17.42 7.95 0.13
CA SER A 359 -18.51 8.90 0.34
C SER A 359 -19.80 8.07 0.53
N VAL A 360 -20.81 8.64 1.20
CA VAL A 360 -22.11 7.97 1.33
C VAL A 360 -22.79 7.82 -0.04
N SER A 361 -22.62 8.81 -0.91
CA SER A 361 -23.20 8.85 -2.26
C SER A 361 -22.58 7.82 -3.20
N LEU A 362 -21.33 7.40 -2.92
CA LEU A 362 -20.59 6.36 -3.66
C LEU A 362 -20.72 4.97 -3.04
N MET A 363 -21.65 4.77 -2.11
CA MET A 363 -21.89 3.49 -1.46
C MET A 363 -23.25 2.93 -1.88
N ASP A 364 -23.28 1.68 -2.36
CA ASP A 364 -24.53 0.96 -2.50
C ASP A 364 -25.01 0.46 -1.12
N ALA A 365 -26.07 1.10 -0.62
CA ALA A 365 -26.65 0.80 0.69
C ALA A 365 -27.73 -0.29 0.66
N ASN A 366 -27.98 -0.93 -0.49
CA ASN A 366 -28.99 -1.99 -0.58
C ASN A 366 -28.51 -3.22 0.19
N TYR A 367 -29.22 -3.56 1.25
CA TYR A 367 -28.90 -4.73 2.06
C TYR A 367 -29.26 -6.02 1.34
N ARG A 368 -28.31 -6.97 1.30
CA ARG A 368 -28.59 -8.37 0.97
C ARG A 368 -27.88 -9.29 1.97
N PRO A 369 -28.59 -10.24 2.59
CA PRO A 369 -27.96 -11.23 3.46
C PRO A 369 -27.01 -12.12 2.65
N LEU A 370 -25.88 -12.48 3.26
CA LEU A 370 -24.91 -13.42 2.69
C LEU A 370 -25.11 -14.86 3.18
N GLN A 371 -26.04 -15.11 4.10
CA GLN A 371 -26.31 -16.46 4.63
C GLN A 371 -26.54 -17.47 3.51
N ASP A 372 -25.90 -18.63 3.62
CA ASP A 372 -26.05 -19.77 2.71
C ASP A 372 -25.76 -19.47 1.22
N THR A 373 -25.04 -18.38 0.92
CA THR A 373 -24.58 -18.05 -0.44
C THR A 373 -23.35 -18.86 -0.84
N GLN A 374 -22.97 -18.86 -2.13
CA GLN A 374 -21.72 -19.49 -2.56
C GLN A 374 -20.55 -18.50 -2.63
N VAL A 375 -19.35 -19.00 -2.39
CA VAL A 375 -18.09 -18.26 -2.56
C VAL A 375 -17.33 -18.77 -3.80
N LEU A 376 -16.78 -17.85 -4.58
CA LEU A 376 -15.71 -18.15 -5.54
C LEU A 376 -14.38 -17.82 -4.88
N ALA A 377 -13.61 -18.85 -4.49
CA ALA A 377 -12.35 -18.70 -3.78
C ALA A 377 -11.17 -18.99 -4.72
N MET A 378 -10.43 -17.97 -5.14
CA MET A 378 -9.30 -18.12 -6.04
C MET A 378 -8.01 -17.58 -5.43
N GLY A 379 -6.85 -18.12 -5.79
CA GLY A 379 -5.59 -17.60 -5.25
C GLY A 379 -4.33 -18.20 -5.84
N ALA A 380 -3.19 -17.59 -5.51
CA ALA A 380 -1.87 -18.07 -5.88
C ALA A 380 -0.98 -18.18 -4.63
N SER A 381 -0.31 -19.33 -4.47
CA SER A 381 0.66 -19.56 -3.40
C SER A 381 2.11 -19.41 -3.86
N GLU A 382 2.33 -19.51 -5.17
CA GLU A 382 3.65 -19.44 -5.79
C GLU A 382 3.73 -18.24 -6.75
N PHE A 383 4.87 -17.56 -6.78
CA PHE A 383 5.06 -16.34 -7.56
C PHE A 383 6.47 -16.27 -8.13
N VAL A 384 6.60 -15.60 -9.29
CA VAL A 384 7.88 -15.34 -9.94
C VAL A 384 8.62 -14.17 -9.29
N GLU A 385 7.91 -13.06 -9.07
CA GLU A 385 8.49 -11.78 -8.60
C GLU A 385 8.19 -11.47 -7.13
N HIS A 386 7.28 -12.23 -6.50
CA HIS A 386 6.84 -12.03 -5.12
C HIS A 386 7.24 -13.20 -4.21
N LYS A 387 7.18 -12.99 -2.90
CA LYS A 387 7.37 -14.07 -1.93
C LYS A 387 6.21 -15.07 -2.02
N PRO A 388 6.47 -16.37 -1.87
CA PRO A 388 5.41 -17.37 -1.80
C PRO A 388 4.50 -17.11 -0.59
N LEU A 389 3.22 -17.47 -0.75
CA LEU A 389 2.19 -17.42 0.28
C LEU A 389 1.73 -18.85 0.59
N PRO A 390 2.51 -19.61 1.38
CA PRO A 390 2.23 -21.03 1.62
C PRO A 390 0.88 -21.30 2.32
N ALA A 391 0.27 -20.34 3.02
CA ALA A 391 -1.03 -20.52 3.67
C ALA A 391 -2.21 -20.56 2.67
N VAL A 392 -2.06 -19.96 1.48
CA VAL A 392 -3.15 -19.79 0.50
C VAL A 392 -3.88 -21.09 0.14
N PRO A 393 -3.22 -22.22 -0.16
CA PRO A 393 -3.93 -23.46 -0.50
C PRO A 393 -4.82 -23.95 0.66
N VAL A 394 -4.33 -23.81 1.90
CA VAL A 394 -5.08 -24.20 3.11
C VAL A 394 -6.22 -23.21 3.38
N GLU A 395 -6.00 -21.92 3.15
CA GLU A 395 -7.03 -20.89 3.27
C GLU A 395 -8.20 -21.16 2.33
N LEU A 396 -7.93 -21.36 1.04
CA LEU A 396 -8.96 -21.61 0.02
C LEU A 396 -9.74 -22.90 0.31
N GLU A 397 -9.05 -24.00 0.65
CA GLU A 397 -9.71 -25.26 1.02
C GLU A 397 -10.61 -25.07 2.25
N ASN A 398 -10.10 -24.38 3.28
CA ASN A 398 -10.84 -24.17 4.51
C ASN A 398 -12.09 -23.31 4.28
N ILE A 399 -12.00 -22.27 3.46
CA ILE A 399 -13.14 -21.41 3.11
C ILE A 399 -14.14 -22.18 2.25
N ALA A 400 -13.74 -22.65 1.07
CA ALA A 400 -14.68 -23.17 0.07
C ALA A 400 -15.29 -24.53 0.41
N GLN A 401 -14.59 -25.36 1.21
CA GLN A 401 -15.01 -26.75 1.46
C GLN A 401 -15.42 -27.04 2.90
N ARG A 402 -15.09 -26.17 3.87
CA ARG A 402 -15.31 -26.44 5.31
C ARG A 402 -16.17 -25.41 6.01
N LEU A 403 -15.78 -24.14 5.93
CA LEU A 403 -16.46 -23.04 6.61
C LEU A 403 -17.63 -22.49 5.79
N TRP A 404 -17.47 -22.53 4.48
CA TRP A 404 -18.43 -22.05 3.50
C TRP A 404 -18.66 -23.13 2.43
N GLN A 405 -19.49 -22.80 1.43
CA GLN A 405 -19.72 -23.65 0.26
C GLN A 405 -19.35 -22.86 -0.99
N GLY A 406 -18.56 -23.46 -1.88
CA GLY A 406 -18.14 -22.75 -3.08
C GLY A 406 -17.14 -23.51 -3.93
N ASP A 407 -16.72 -22.85 -5.00
CA ASP A 407 -15.69 -23.36 -5.90
C ASP A 407 -14.32 -22.76 -5.54
N MET A 408 -13.26 -23.53 -5.78
CA MET A 408 -11.89 -23.07 -5.55
C MET A 408 -10.96 -23.29 -6.74
N PHE A 409 -10.09 -22.31 -7.00
CA PHE A 409 -9.10 -22.35 -8.08
C PHE A 409 -7.75 -21.85 -7.56
N LEU A 410 -6.68 -22.62 -7.79
CA LEU A 410 -5.36 -22.36 -7.22
C LEU A 410 -4.31 -22.28 -8.33
N ASN A 411 -3.34 -21.38 -8.18
CA ASN A 411 -2.15 -21.27 -9.02
C ASN A 411 -2.51 -21.22 -10.51
N GLU A 412 -2.14 -22.20 -11.32
CA GLU A 412 -2.39 -22.24 -12.76
C GLU A 412 -3.86 -22.05 -13.15
N ASP A 413 -4.78 -22.38 -12.25
CA ASP A 413 -6.22 -22.18 -12.44
C ASP A 413 -6.73 -20.80 -11.99
N PHE A 414 -5.88 -19.99 -11.36
CA PHE A 414 -6.16 -18.61 -10.95
C PHE A 414 -5.68 -17.60 -12.00
N THR A 415 -6.39 -17.57 -13.12
CA THR A 415 -6.17 -16.65 -14.26
C THR A 415 -7.32 -15.67 -14.41
N LEU A 416 -7.11 -14.61 -15.20
CA LEU A 416 -8.17 -13.63 -15.47
C LEU A 416 -9.33 -14.29 -16.22
N ASP A 417 -9.02 -15.13 -17.20
CA ASP A 417 -10.03 -15.81 -18.02
C ASP A 417 -10.92 -16.73 -17.16
N HIS A 418 -10.32 -17.51 -16.25
CA HIS A 418 -11.10 -18.34 -15.33
C HIS A 418 -11.97 -17.49 -14.41
N LEU A 419 -11.44 -16.40 -13.85
CA LEU A 419 -12.21 -15.50 -12.98
C LEU A 419 -13.46 -14.97 -13.72
N VAL A 420 -13.29 -14.46 -14.94
CA VAL A 420 -14.40 -13.95 -15.77
C VAL A 420 -15.40 -15.07 -16.06
N ILE A 421 -14.95 -16.21 -16.59
CA ILE A 421 -15.81 -17.35 -16.95
C ILE A 421 -16.64 -17.83 -15.75
N GLN A 422 -16.05 -17.93 -14.56
CA GLN A 422 -16.77 -18.38 -13.37
C GLN A 422 -17.83 -17.37 -12.93
N THR A 423 -17.50 -16.07 -12.93
CA THR A 423 -18.44 -15.01 -12.55
C THR A 423 -19.56 -14.79 -13.57
N GLU A 424 -19.36 -15.17 -14.84
CA GLU A 424 -20.42 -15.18 -15.87
C GLU A 424 -21.30 -16.44 -15.78
N SER A 425 -20.69 -17.58 -15.43
CA SER A 425 -21.39 -18.87 -15.37
C SER A 425 -22.28 -19.00 -14.13
N TYR A 426 -21.88 -18.37 -13.02
CA TYR A 426 -22.63 -18.38 -11.78
C TYR A 426 -22.53 -17.03 -11.06
N SER A 427 -23.65 -16.62 -10.48
CA SER A 427 -23.78 -15.36 -9.75
C SER A 427 -23.26 -15.52 -8.32
N TYR A 428 -21.94 -15.42 -8.13
CA TYR A 428 -21.27 -15.53 -6.83
C TYR A 428 -21.42 -14.25 -5.99
N PRO A 429 -22.15 -14.25 -4.85
CA PRO A 429 -22.26 -13.06 -4.01
C PRO A 429 -20.96 -12.74 -3.26
N ILE A 430 -20.06 -13.73 -3.11
CA ILE A 430 -18.75 -13.58 -2.47
C ILE A 430 -17.66 -14.01 -3.45
N ILE A 431 -16.72 -13.11 -3.72
CA ILE A 431 -15.46 -13.42 -4.41
C ILE A 431 -14.32 -13.27 -3.41
N HIS A 432 -13.51 -14.30 -3.24
CA HIS A 432 -12.35 -14.29 -2.36
C HIS A 432 -11.08 -14.52 -3.17
N LEU A 433 -10.17 -13.56 -3.14
CA LEU A 433 -8.90 -13.60 -3.84
C LEU A 433 -7.75 -13.64 -2.82
N ALA A 434 -7.04 -14.77 -2.74
CA ALA A 434 -5.90 -14.96 -1.85
C ALA A 434 -4.58 -14.88 -2.63
N THR A 435 -3.98 -13.70 -2.65
CA THR A 435 -2.82 -13.36 -3.50
C THR A 435 -2.25 -12.00 -3.12
N HIS A 436 -1.06 -11.64 -3.62
CA HIS A 436 -0.53 -10.28 -3.46
C HIS A 436 -1.35 -9.25 -4.24
N ALA A 437 -1.62 -8.12 -3.61
CA ALA A 437 -2.14 -6.92 -4.28
C ALA A 437 -1.43 -5.66 -3.77
N ASP A 438 -1.10 -4.76 -4.69
CA ASP A 438 -0.32 -3.56 -4.41
C ASP A 438 -1.09 -2.30 -4.78
N PHE A 439 -1.32 -1.42 -3.80
CA PHE A 439 -1.77 -0.05 -4.04
C PHE A 439 -0.57 0.87 -4.08
N LEU A 440 -0.20 1.29 -5.29
CA LEU A 440 0.99 2.08 -5.58
C LEU A 440 0.65 3.57 -5.75
N PRO A 441 1.57 4.47 -5.40
CA PRO A 441 1.43 5.89 -5.67
C PRO A 441 1.21 6.20 -7.15
N GLY A 442 0.54 7.33 -7.43
CA GLY A 442 0.31 7.84 -8.78
C GLY A 442 -1.08 7.51 -9.30
N LYS A 443 -1.19 6.94 -10.50
CA LYS A 443 -2.48 6.64 -11.13
C LYS A 443 -3.05 5.32 -10.64
N ALA A 444 -4.36 5.15 -10.70
CA ALA A 444 -5.03 3.89 -10.37
C ALA A 444 -4.41 2.69 -11.13
N SER A 445 -4.06 2.85 -12.41
CA SER A 445 -3.42 1.81 -13.24
C SER A 445 -2.04 1.32 -12.78
N ASN A 446 -1.39 2.02 -11.86
CA ASN A 446 -0.16 1.55 -11.23
C ASN A 446 -0.45 0.41 -10.23
N SER A 447 -1.63 0.42 -9.63
CA SER A 447 -2.05 -0.55 -8.62
C SER A 447 -2.63 -1.81 -9.27
N TYR A 448 -2.44 -2.96 -8.62
CA TYR A 448 -2.84 -4.24 -9.21
C TYR A 448 -3.11 -5.33 -8.17
N ILE A 449 -3.90 -6.33 -8.58
CA ILE A 449 -4.00 -7.64 -7.95
C ILE A 449 -3.19 -8.62 -8.80
N GLN A 450 -2.24 -9.32 -8.19
CA GLN A 450 -1.42 -10.32 -8.85
C GLN A 450 -2.22 -11.61 -9.05
N LEU A 451 -2.30 -12.10 -10.28
CA LEU A 451 -2.85 -13.42 -10.60
C LEU A 451 -1.70 -14.42 -10.79
N TRP A 452 -1.99 -15.60 -11.33
CA TRP A 452 -0.94 -16.56 -11.65
C TRP A 452 0.10 -16.04 -12.65
N GLY A 453 1.34 -16.49 -12.48
CA GLY A 453 2.45 -16.14 -13.36
C GLY A 453 2.74 -14.64 -13.36
N THR A 454 2.48 -13.98 -14.50
CA THR A 454 2.68 -12.53 -14.68
C THR A 454 1.38 -11.77 -14.93
N GLU A 455 0.23 -12.45 -14.86
CA GLU A 455 -1.07 -11.82 -15.08
C GLU A 455 -1.45 -10.91 -13.91
N GLN A 456 -2.10 -9.79 -14.21
CA GLN A 456 -2.47 -8.78 -13.22
C GLN A 456 -3.80 -8.14 -13.57
N ILE A 457 -4.64 -7.92 -12.56
CA ILE A 457 -5.84 -7.08 -12.68
C ILE A 457 -5.44 -5.67 -12.22
N LYS A 458 -5.47 -4.70 -13.13
CA LYS A 458 -5.21 -3.30 -12.77
C LYS A 458 -6.42 -2.69 -12.07
N LEU A 459 -6.17 -1.83 -11.10
CA LEU A 459 -7.25 -1.22 -10.30
C LEU A 459 -8.24 -0.41 -11.15
N ASP A 460 -7.76 0.30 -12.16
CA ASP A 460 -8.60 1.05 -13.13
C ASP A 460 -9.34 0.15 -14.14
N LYS A 461 -9.07 -1.16 -14.12
CA LYS A 461 -9.70 -2.17 -14.97
C LYS A 461 -10.63 -3.11 -14.21
N MET A 462 -10.68 -3.01 -12.88
CA MET A 462 -11.53 -3.89 -12.07
C MET A 462 -13.02 -3.76 -12.40
N ARG A 463 -13.50 -2.55 -12.70
CA ARG A 463 -14.91 -2.31 -13.06
C ARG A 463 -15.32 -3.03 -14.36
N GLU A 464 -14.36 -3.27 -15.26
CA GLU A 464 -14.59 -3.98 -16.52
C GLU A 464 -14.86 -5.48 -16.30
N LEU A 465 -14.65 -6.01 -15.09
CA LEU A 465 -14.98 -7.39 -14.72
C LEU A 465 -16.48 -7.65 -14.52
N GLY A 466 -17.33 -6.61 -14.60
CA GLY A 466 -18.78 -6.76 -14.56
C GLY A 466 -19.37 -7.14 -13.20
N TRP A 467 -18.61 -6.98 -12.10
CA TRP A 467 -19.06 -7.36 -10.76
C TRP A 467 -20.24 -6.54 -10.22
N ASN A 468 -20.40 -5.33 -10.73
CA ASN A 468 -21.59 -4.49 -10.49
C ASN A 468 -22.87 -5.11 -11.07
N GLU A 469 -22.77 -5.91 -12.13
CA GLU A 469 -23.88 -6.60 -12.78
C GLU A 469 -24.10 -8.01 -12.20
N SER A 470 -23.05 -8.66 -11.68
CA SER A 470 -23.07 -10.07 -11.26
C SER A 470 -23.41 -10.31 -9.78
N THR A 471 -24.12 -9.39 -9.13
CA THR A 471 -24.61 -9.48 -7.73
C THR A 471 -23.53 -9.63 -6.65
N VAL A 472 -22.27 -9.33 -6.96
CA VAL A 472 -21.18 -9.45 -5.98
C VAL A 472 -21.42 -8.48 -4.82
N GLU A 473 -21.68 -9.05 -3.64
CA GLU A 473 -21.96 -8.32 -2.40
C GLU A 473 -20.69 -8.10 -1.58
N LEU A 474 -19.70 -8.99 -1.69
CA LEU A 474 -18.45 -8.95 -0.96
C LEU A 474 -17.27 -9.44 -1.83
N LEU A 475 -16.27 -8.58 -2.01
CA LEU A 475 -14.94 -8.98 -2.46
C LEU A 475 -14.01 -9.08 -1.25
N VAL A 476 -13.33 -10.20 -1.07
CA VAL A 476 -12.28 -10.36 -0.06
C VAL A 476 -10.94 -10.43 -0.77
N LEU A 477 -10.04 -9.50 -0.45
CA LEU A 477 -8.67 -9.52 -0.91
C LEU A 477 -7.76 -9.92 0.25
N SER A 478 -7.44 -11.20 0.29
CA SER A 478 -6.60 -11.82 1.30
C SER A 478 -5.13 -11.68 0.88
N ALA A 479 -4.48 -10.63 1.40
CA ALA A 479 -3.12 -10.13 1.10
C ALA A 479 -3.02 -8.93 0.12
N CYS A 480 -3.47 -7.77 0.59
CA CYS A 480 -3.16 -6.46 0.02
C CYS A 480 -2.05 -5.73 0.78
N ARG A 481 -1.32 -4.84 0.11
CA ARG A 481 -0.54 -3.78 0.76
C ARG A 481 -0.82 -2.44 0.12
N THR A 482 -0.96 -1.41 0.95
CA THR A 482 -1.01 -0.01 0.50
C THR A 482 0.31 0.68 0.80
N ALA A 483 0.76 1.56 -0.10
CA ALA A 483 1.84 2.49 0.20
C ALA A 483 1.37 3.49 1.28
N LEU A 484 1.50 3.10 2.54
CA LEU A 484 1.06 3.89 3.70
C LEU A 484 1.63 5.31 3.65
N GLY A 485 0.75 6.30 3.83
CA GLY A 485 1.12 7.71 3.84
C GLY A 485 1.22 8.36 2.46
N ASP A 486 0.94 7.62 1.36
CA ASP A 486 0.77 8.21 0.05
C ASP A 486 -0.71 8.47 -0.26
N ARG A 487 -1.04 9.73 -0.60
CA ARG A 487 -2.42 10.16 -0.89
C ARG A 487 -3.10 9.32 -1.98
N ASN A 488 -2.37 9.03 -3.05
CA ASN A 488 -2.92 8.35 -4.22
C ASN A 488 -3.13 6.86 -3.94
N ALA A 489 -2.21 6.23 -3.22
CA ALA A 489 -2.39 4.86 -2.76
C ALA A 489 -3.59 4.75 -1.79
N GLU A 490 -3.75 5.72 -0.89
CA GLU A 490 -4.90 5.81 0.02
C GLU A 490 -6.24 5.99 -0.73
N LEU A 491 -6.26 6.78 -1.81
CA LEU A 491 -7.41 6.90 -2.70
C LEU A 491 -7.76 5.58 -3.37
N GLY A 492 -6.75 4.86 -3.90
CA GLY A 492 -6.96 3.55 -4.50
C GLY A 492 -7.56 2.54 -3.52
N PHE A 493 -7.08 2.52 -2.27
CA PHE A 493 -7.62 1.65 -1.23
C PHE A 493 -9.03 2.07 -0.78
N ALA A 494 -9.25 3.34 -0.44
CA ALA A 494 -10.54 3.81 0.07
C ALA A 494 -11.64 3.81 -1.01
N GLY A 495 -11.26 3.92 -2.27
CA GLY A 495 -12.13 3.80 -3.43
C GLY A 495 -12.26 2.38 -3.97
N LEU A 496 -11.69 1.37 -3.32
CA LEU A 496 -11.59 0.01 -3.87
C LEU A 496 -12.96 -0.62 -4.17
N ALA A 497 -13.95 -0.44 -3.30
CA ALA A 497 -15.31 -0.92 -3.56
C ALA A 497 -15.91 -0.26 -4.81
N VAL A 498 -15.68 1.04 -4.97
CA VAL A 498 -16.10 1.81 -6.15
C VAL A 498 -15.34 1.31 -7.38
N ALA A 499 -14.03 1.15 -7.32
CA ALA A 499 -13.21 0.64 -8.42
C ALA A 499 -13.65 -0.77 -8.88
N ALA A 500 -13.97 -1.63 -7.92
CA ALA A 500 -14.45 -2.99 -8.16
C ALA A 500 -15.92 -3.04 -8.62
N GLY A 501 -16.70 -1.99 -8.40
CA GLY A 501 -18.15 -1.99 -8.65
C GLY A 501 -18.93 -2.89 -7.69
N VAL A 502 -18.39 -3.20 -6.51
CA VAL A 502 -19.02 -4.06 -5.50
C VAL A 502 -19.46 -3.27 -4.28
N LYS A 503 -20.37 -3.81 -3.49
CA LYS A 503 -20.88 -3.10 -2.31
C LYS A 503 -19.88 -3.01 -1.16
N SER A 504 -19.13 -4.08 -0.95
CA SER A 504 -18.23 -4.23 0.19
C SER A 504 -16.94 -4.89 -0.26
N VAL A 505 -15.82 -4.38 0.21
CA VAL A 505 -14.50 -5.02 0.05
C VAL A 505 -13.86 -5.19 1.42
N LEU A 506 -13.41 -6.41 1.72
CA LEU A 506 -12.51 -6.66 2.83
C LEU A 506 -11.08 -6.71 2.30
N ALA A 507 -10.23 -5.77 2.70
CA ALA A 507 -8.84 -5.70 2.25
C ALA A 507 -7.90 -5.24 3.36
N SER A 508 -6.62 -5.56 3.23
CA SER A 508 -5.57 -5.10 4.14
C SER A 508 -4.91 -3.80 3.71
N VAL A 509 -4.63 -2.91 4.67
CA VAL A 509 -4.00 -1.61 4.46
C VAL A 509 -2.46 -1.65 4.50
N TRP A 510 -1.84 -2.76 4.89
CA TRP A 510 -0.37 -2.94 4.90
C TRP A 510 0.02 -4.40 4.68
N TYR A 511 1.32 -4.68 4.60
CA TYR A 511 1.85 -6.04 4.47
C TYR A 511 1.52 -6.88 5.71
N VAL A 512 0.54 -7.75 5.57
CA VAL A 512 0.08 -8.66 6.62
C VAL A 512 0.89 -9.96 6.61
N SER A 513 0.94 -10.63 7.77
CA SER A 513 1.54 -11.95 7.90
C SER A 513 0.62 -13.00 7.27
N ASP A 514 1.22 -13.98 6.58
CA ASP A 514 0.48 -15.04 5.85
C ASP A 514 -0.32 -15.90 6.85
N GLU A 515 0.33 -16.31 7.94
CA GLU A 515 -0.29 -17.08 9.00
C GLU A 515 -1.35 -16.31 9.81
N GLY A 516 -1.12 -15.00 10.04
CA GLY A 516 -2.09 -14.12 10.69
C GLY A 516 -3.33 -13.92 9.84
N THR A 517 -3.15 -13.82 8.53
CA THR A 517 -4.23 -13.68 7.54
C THR A 517 -5.08 -14.95 7.48
N LEU A 518 -4.46 -16.13 7.42
CA LEU A 518 -5.17 -17.41 7.51
C LEU A 518 -6.03 -17.49 8.79
N GLY A 519 -5.47 -17.07 9.92
CA GLY A 519 -6.17 -16.98 11.20
C GLY A 519 -7.40 -16.05 11.13
N LEU A 520 -7.20 -14.83 10.64
CA LEU A 520 -8.28 -13.85 10.54
C LEU A 520 -9.39 -14.30 9.58
N MET A 521 -9.04 -14.81 8.40
CA MET A 521 -10.01 -15.23 7.38
C MET A 521 -10.80 -16.45 7.84
N THR A 522 -10.14 -17.40 8.51
CA THR A 522 -10.81 -18.54 9.15
C THR A 522 -11.88 -18.07 10.15
N GLU A 523 -11.54 -17.13 11.04
CA GLU A 523 -12.52 -16.61 12.00
C GLU A 523 -13.60 -15.75 11.31
N PHE A 524 -13.24 -14.94 10.32
CA PHE A 524 -14.17 -14.10 9.58
C PHE A 524 -15.27 -14.93 8.93
N TYR A 525 -14.91 -15.96 8.15
CA TYR A 525 -15.89 -16.84 7.52
C TYR A 525 -16.70 -17.66 8.53
N SER A 526 -16.08 -18.06 9.65
CA SER A 526 -16.81 -18.75 10.73
C SER A 526 -17.92 -17.90 11.34
N HIS A 527 -17.75 -16.57 11.37
CA HIS A 527 -18.73 -15.62 11.91
C HIS A 527 -19.64 -15.01 10.85
N LEU A 528 -19.26 -15.08 9.58
CA LEU A 528 -20.01 -14.45 8.49
C LEU A 528 -21.42 -15.04 8.35
N ASN A 529 -21.59 -16.35 8.56
CA ASN A 529 -22.91 -16.97 8.48
C ASN A 529 -23.82 -16.54 9.66
N ASP A 530 -23.22 -16.32 10.83
CA ASP A 530 -23.91 -16.01 12.08
C ASP A 530 -24.30 -14.54 12.23
N THR A 531 -23.92 -13.68 11.29
CA THR A 531 -24.08 -12.23 11.39
C THR A 531 -24.77 -11.66 10.18
N LYS A 532 -25.64 -10.68 10.42
CA LYS A 532 -26.32 -9.95 9.35
C LYS A 532 -25.46 -8.87 8.71
N ILE A 533 -24.34 -8.48 9.35
CA ILE A 533 -23.52 -7.32 8.99
C ILE A 533 -22.10 -7.82 8.76
N LYS A 534 -21.57 -7.63 7.56
CA LYS A 534 -20.23 -8.06 7.18
C LYS A 534 -19.14 -7.48 8.09
N ALA A 535 -19.28 -6.21 8.48
CA ALA A 535 -18.36 -5.56 9.41
C ALA A 535 -18.40 -6.15 10.84
N GLU A 536 -19.53 -6.74 11.27
CA GLU A 536 -19.63 -7.45 12.56
C GLU A 536 -18.89 -8.80 12.53
N ALA A 537 -18.95 -9.52 11.40
CA ALA A 537 -18.14 -10.73 11.22
C ALA A 537 -16.63 -10.42 11.35
N LEU A 538 -16.17 -9.34 10.69
CA LEU A 538 -14.79 -8.89 10.80
C LEU A 538 -14.43 -8.48 12.23
N ARG A 539 -15.30 -7.71 12.89
CA ARG A 539 -15.12 -7.31 14.29
C ARG A 539 -14.93 -8.52 15.21
N ARG A 540 -15.76 -9.55 15.06
CA ARG A 540 -15.66 -10.78 15.86
C ARG A 540 -14.35 -11.53 15.61
N ALA A 541 -13.90 -11.61 14.37
CA ALA A 541 -12.61 -12.21 14.01
C ALA A 541 -11.44 -11.45 14.65
N GLN A 542 -11.42 -10.11 14.48
CA GLN A 542 -10.39 -9.25 15.08
C GLN A 542 -10.41 -9.34 16.62
N PHE A 543 -11.60 -9.39 17.22
CA PHE A 543 -11.76 -9.54 18.66
C PHE A 543 -11.29 -10.91 19.17
N ALA A 544 -11.54 -11.99 18.44
CA ALA A 544 -11.06 -13.32 18.77
C ALA A 544 -9.53 -13.39 18.77
N MET A 545 -8.89 -12.79 17.75
CA MET A 545 -7.43 -12.67 17.68
C MET A 545 -6.89 -11.83 18.84
N LEU A 546 -7.43 -10.63 19.07
CA LEU A 546 -7.08 -9.75 20.19
C LEU A 546 -7.13 -10.47 21.55
N ARG A 547 -8.14 -11.33 21.77
CA ARG A 547 -8.29 -12.10 23.02
C ARG A 547 -7.38 -13.33 23.11
N GLY A 548 -6.50 -13.56 22.14
CA GLY A 548 -5.61 -14.71 22.08
C GLY A 548 -6.36 -16.03 21.89
N LYS A 549 -7.56 -16.00 21.31
CA LYS A 549 -8.34 -17.22 21.01
C LYS A 549 -7.95 -17.87 19.69
N VAL A 550 -7.15 -17.17 18.89
CA VAL A 550 -6.58 -17.65 17.63
C VAL A 550 -5.08 -17.81 17.84
N VAL A 551 -4.61 -19.05 17.82
CA VAL A 551 -3.21 -19.39 18.13
C VAL A 551 -2.66 -20.40 17.15
N ILE A 552 -1.36 -20.31 16.90
CA ILE A 552 -0.61 -21.32 16.15
C ILE A 552 0.19 -22.16 17.12
N ALA A 553 -0.11 -23.44 17.21
CA ALA A 553 0.58 -24.37 18.09
C ALA A 553 0.71 -25.74 17.43
N GLU A 554 1.88 -26.38 17.57
CA GLU A 554 2.12 -27.74 17.07
C GLU A 554 1.87 -27.90 15.56
N GLY A 555 2.13 -26.85 14.76
CA GLY A 555 1.88 -26.85 13.32
C GLY A 555 0.39 -26.73 12.95
N GLU A 556 -0.44 -26.26 13.88
CA GLU A 556 -1.88 -26.15 13.72
C GLU A 556 -2.37 -24.75 14.06
N LEU A 557 -3.31 -24.23 13.28
CA LEU A 557 -4.12 -23.07 13.62
C LEU A 557 -5.33 -23.53 14.43
N ARG A 558 -5.48 -22.97 15.63
CA ARG A 558 -6.59 -23.22 16.56
C ARG A 558 -7.35 -21.92 16.76
N GLY A 559 -8.65 -21.92 16.43
CA GLY A 559 -9.51 -20.74 16.47
C GLY A 559 -10.62 -20.79 17.54
N SER A 560 -11.42 -19.73 17.63
CA SER A 560 -12.35 -19.51 18.75
C SER A 560 -13.65 -20.31 18.66
N GLY A 561 -14.05 -20.68 17.44
CA GLY A 561 -15.24 -21.48 17.13
C GLY A 561 -14.98 -22.70 16.25
N VAL A 562 -13.73 -22.92 15.83
CA VAL A 562 -13.41 -24.03 14.92
C VAL A 562 -13.43 -25.34 15.69
N HIS A 563 -14.50 -26.13 15.53
CA HIS A 563 -14.57 -27.50 16.06
C HIS A 563 -13.51 -28.43 15.43
N ARG A 564 -12.78 -27.95 14.42
CA ARG A 564 -11.76 -28.69 13.69
C ARG A 564 -10.49 -27.87 13.57
N VAL A 565 -9.39 -28.49 13.91
CA VAL A 565 -8.05 -27.93 13.77
C VAL A 565 -7.71 -27.72 12.28
N VAL A 566 -7.10 -26.58 11.94
CA VAL A 566 -6.57 -26.32 10.59
C VAL A 566 -5.07 -26.63 10.60
N VAL A 567 -4.65 -27.67 9.87
CA VAL A 567 -3.24 -28.07 9.79
C VAL A 567 -2.48 -27.08 8.91
N LEU A 568 -1.36 -26.55 9.40
CA LEU A 568 -0.54 -25.63 8.65
C LEU A 568 0.35 -26.36 7.63
N PRO A 569 0.66 -25.72 6.49
CA PRO A 569 1.67 -26.21 5.56
C PRO A 569 3.03 -26.34 6.25
N SER A 570 3.87 -27.29 5.81
CA SER A 570 5.20 -27.52 6.38
C SER A 570 6.10 -26.27 6.39
N ALA A 571 5.90 -25.36 5.43
CA ALA A 571 6.62 -24.08 5.38
C ALA A 571 6.31 -23.14 6.57
N LEU A 572 5.13 -23.30 7.18
CA LEU A 572 4.64 -22.54 8.34
C LEU A 572 4.66 -23.36 9.63
N ALA A 573 4.88 -24.68 9.56
CA ALA A 573 4.81 -25.58 10.70
C ALA A 573 5.87 -25.31 11.81
N ASN A 574 6.97 -24.61 11.47
CA ASN A 574 8.02 -24.25 12.42
C ASN A 574 7.73 -22.95 13.19
N LEU A 575 6.60 -22.29 12.94
CA LEU A 575 6.16 -21.14 13.72
C LEU A 575 5.64 -21.65 15.08
N GLU A 576 6.53 -21.75 16.07
CA GLU A 576 6.14 -22.16 17.41
C GLU A 576 5.46 -21.01 18.17
N ASN A 577 4.19 -21.21 18.54
CA ASN A 577 3.49 -20.48 19.59
C ASN A 577 3.41 -18.95 19.39
N ASP A 578 3.18 -18.51 18.15
CA ASP A 578 2.90 -17.11 17.87
C ASP A 578 1.45 -16.78 18.31
N ASN A 579 1.34 -16.04 19.42
CA ASN A 579 0.09 -15.43 19.84
C ASN A 579 -0.24 -14.28 18.89
N LEU A 580 -1.34 -14.42 18.14
CA LEU A 580 -1.76 -13.47 17.12
C LEU A 580 -2.55 -12.28 17.71
N SER A 581 -2.44 -12.02 19.01
CA SER A 581 -3.19 -10.95 19.70
C SER A 581 -2.72 -9.53 19.41
N HIS A 582 -1.50 -9.36 18.90
CA HIS A 582 -0.97 -8.02 18.60
C HIS A 582 -1.72 -7.37 17.42
N PRO A 583 -2.05 -6.06 17.46
CA PRO A 583 -2.77 -5.36 16.37
C PRO A 583 -2.16 -5.50 14.98
N TYR A 584 -0.84 -5.75 14.90
CA TYR A 584 -0.14 -6.10 13.65
C TYR A 584 -0.89 -7.15 12.81
N TYR A 585 -1.46 -8.17 13.46
CA TYR A 585 -2.10 -9.31 12.79
C TYR A 585 -3.56 -9.06 12.39
N TRP A 586 -4.29 -8.23 13.12
CA TRP A 586 -5.75 -8.11 12.94
C TRP A 586 -6.21 -6.70 12.56
N ALA A 587 -5.52 -5.64 12.97
CA ALA A 587 -5.94 -4.26 12.71
C ALA A 587 -5.67 -3.80 11.27
N GLY A 588 -4.96 -4.62 10.48
CA GLY A 588 -4.62 -4.33 9.09
C GLY A 588 -5.77 -4.50 8.13
N PHE A 589 -6.78 -5.29 8.49
CA PHE A 589 -7.94 -5.52 7.64
C PHE A 589 -9.05 -4.54 7.94
N THR A 590 -9.63 -3.98 6.88
CA THR A 590 -10.70 -2.98 6.95
C THR A 590 -11.78 -3.33 5.95
N MET A 591 -13.03 -3.20 6.37
CA MET A 591 -14.18 -3.20 5.47
C MET A 591 -14.25 -1.85 4.75
N VAL A 592 -14.29 -1.85 3.43
CA VAL A 592 -14.41 -0.67 2.57
C VAL A 592 -15.75 -0.74 1.84
N GLY A 593 -16.53 0.34 1.89
CA GLY A 593 -17.88 0.41 1.34
C GLY A 593 -18.96 0.09 2.37
N SER A 594 -20.06 -0.53 1.92
CA SER A 594 -21.20 -0.86 2.77
C SER A 594 -20.80 -1.88 3.84
N PRO A 595 -21.04 -1.62 5.14
CA PRO A 595 -20.73 -2.59 6.20
C PRO A 595 -21.75 -3.73 6.29
N TRP A 596 -22.95 -3.55 5.72
CA TRP A 596 -24.12 -4.40 5.94
C TRP A 596 -24.15 -5.60 5.00
#